data_AF-Q5E1T9-F1
#
_entry.id   AF-Q5E1T9-F1
#
_cell.length_a   1.000
_cell.length_b   1.000
_cell.length_c   1.000
_cell.angle_alpha   90.00
_cell.angle_beta   90.00
_cell.angle_gamma   90.00
#
_symmetry.space_group_name_H-M   'P 1'
#
loop_
_entity.id
_entity.type
_entity.pdbx_description
1 polymer ?
#
loop_
_entity_poly.entity_id
_entity_poly.type
_entity_poly.pdbx_seq_one_letter_code
_entity_poly.pdbx_strand_id
1 'polypeptide(L)'
;MTQLIKITKISLGVLSSVLVMTHAYANDASNDDVVKKESALTSICFSKAAHSDAKNVLLDACPIGDGLWGNQQPKLEKGKSEFWIQCGVFNQDLTKEKVNHIQKKVDASINFKLEGEAKRCLIGPYQDFTTAQKQLRSLQSDRLFKHAALREVNLALLPQVEEPIESAPEAVSEPEPDPITIRKQTKINNIHFVVPFTDDSSEGFYMENSLPWLRATSLHAQEICQQIDMDLVTKEQWQILLDSTIMTKDKWPVLLPYWGADNLGLFKDGAARKLKNTSMLNVMCTKKVEDEVVGNPI
;
A
#
# COMPACT_ATOMS: atom_id res chain seq x y z
N MET A 1 -17.42 -83.21 -7.06
CA MET A 1 -18.86 -83.24 -6.75
C MET A 1 -19.23 -81.95 -6.03
N THR A 2 -19.68 -80.99 -6.83
CA THR A 2 -20.83 -80.08 -6.68
C THR A 2 -21.39 -79.74 -5.28
N GLN A 3 -21.35 -78.43 -4.98
CA GLN A 3 -22.36 -77.55 -4.34
C GLN A 3 -22.94 -77.91 -2.95
N LEU A 4 -23.09 -76.93 -2.05
CA LEU A 4 -24.16 -75.93 -2.09
C LEU A 4 -23.98 -74.82 -1.04
N ILE A 5 -24.26 -73.61 -1.51
CA ILE A 5 -24.42 -72.35 -0.78
C ILE A 5 -25.81 -72.33 -0.14
N LYS A 6 -25.95 -71.81 1.08
CA LYS A 6 -27.24 -71.27 1.58
C LYS A 6 -27.08 -69.82 2.01
N ILE A 7 -27.62 -68.96 1.16
CA ILE A 7 -27.98 -67.57 1.43
C ILE A 7 -29.36 -67.61 2.10
N THR A 8 -29.58 -66.79 3.12
CA THR A 8 -30.94 -66.49 3.61
C THR A 8 -31.05 -64.97 3.77
N LYS A 9 -32.14 -64.43 3.22
CA LYS A 9 -32.42 -63.00 3.02
C LYS A 9 -33.86 -62.75 3.48
N ILE A 10 -34.08 -61.60 4.14
CA ILE A 10 -35.31 -60.76 4.16
C ILE A 10 -36.44 -61.32 5.10
N SER A 11 -37.17 -60.58 5.95
CA SER A 11 -37.79 -59.24 5.84
C SER A 11 -38.30 -58.67 7.19
N LEU A 12 -38.37 -57.33 7.23
CA LEU A 12 -39.25 -56.36 7.93
C LEU A 12 -40.05 -56.74 9.19
N GLY A 13 -39.95 -55.85 10.19
CA GLY A 13 -40.99 -55.58 11.19
C GLY A 13 -40.71 -54.28 11.95
N VAL A 14 -41.35 -53.18 11.53
CA VAL A 14 -41.36 -51.88 12.20
C VAL A 14 -42.20 -51.97 13.47
N LEU A 15 -41.69 -51.52 14.62
CA LEU A 15 -42.55 -51.04 15.69
C LEU A 15 -41.85 -49.92 16.47
N SER A 16 -42.41 -48.71 16.33
CA SER A 16 -42.13 -47.54 17.13
C SER A 16 -42.27 -47.83 18.62
N SER A 17 -41.31 -47.35 19.40
CA SER A 17 -41.53 -46.99 20.80
C SER A 17 -40.71 -45.74 21.08
N VAL A 18 -41.43 -44.62 21.08
CA VAL A 18 -40.92 -43.29 21.43
C VAL A 18 -40.63 -43.30 22.94
N LEU A 19 -39.36 -43.16 23.30
CA LEU A 19 -38.92 -42.86 24.66
C LEU A 19 -38.31 -41.45 24.63
N VAL A 20 -39.12 -40.47 25.04
CA VAL A 20 -38.65 -39.12 25.32
C VAL A 20 -37.99 -39.15 26.69
N MET A 21 -36.66 -39.14 26.72
CA MET A 21 -35.91 -38.78 27.92
C MET A 21 -35.23 -37.43 27.72
N THR A 22 -35.71 -36.49 28.51
CA THR A 22 -35.18 -35.15 28.74
C THR A 22 -33.71 -35.19 29.11
N HIS A 23 -32.86 -34.64 28.24
CA HIS A 23 -31.66 -33.93 28.67
C HIS A 23 -31.75 -32.54 28.05
N ALA A 24 -32.13 -31.58 28.87
CA ALA A 24 -31.94 -30.17 28.56
C ALA A 24 -30.43 -29.93 28.56
N TYR A 25 -29.79 -30.10 27.40
CA TYR A 25 -28.52 -29.47 27.16
C TYR A 25 -28.80 -27.98 27.03
N ALA A 26 -28.28 -27.21 27.98
CA ALA A 26 -28.11 -25.79 27.82
C ALA A 26 -27.29 -25.57 26.54
N ASN A 27 -27.97 -25.23 25.46
CA ASN A 27 -27.34 -24.61 24.33
C ASN A 27 -26.95 -23.21 24.82
N ASP A 28 -25.71 -23.11 25.31
CA ASP A 28 -25.00 -21.85 25.31
C ASP A 28 -24.72 -21.54 23.83
N ALA A 29 -25.78 -21.11 23.14
CA ALA A 29 -25.66 -20.43 21.87
C ALA A 29 -25.03 -19.09 22.22
N SER A 30 -23.70 -19.09 22.36
CA SER A 30 -22.90 -17.90 22.15
C SER A 30 -23.30 -17.41 20.77
N ASN A 31 -24.13 -16.37 20.80
CA ASN A 31 -24.64 -15.65 19.67
C ASN A 31 -23.43 -15.00 19.01
N ASP A 32 -22.71 -15.78 18.20
CA ASP A 32 -21.67 -15.27 17.32
C ASP A 32 -22.44 -14.60 16.18
N ASP A 33 -22.83 -13.38 16.48
CA ASP A 33 -23.40 -12.42 15.54
C ASP A 33 -22.34 -12.26 14.45
N VAL A 34 -22.44 -13.06 13.39
CA VAL A 34 -21.66 -12.87 12.16
C VAL A 34 -22.24 -11.61 11.52
N VAL A 35 -21.92 -10.47 12.12
CA VAL A 35 -21.86 -9.20 11.45
C VAL A 35 -20.93 -9.46 10.28
N LYS A 36 -21.49 -9.57 9.07
CA LYS A 36 -20.71 -9.42 7.83
C LYS A 36 -20.05 -8.06 7.95
N LYS A 37 -18.84 -8.02 8.49
CA LYS A 37 -18.06 -6.81 8.66
C LYS A 37 -17.97 -6.22 7.27
N GLU A 38 -18.57 -5.07 7.06
CA GLU A 38 -18.50 -4.41 5.76
C GLU A 38 -17.04 -4.06 5.48
N SER A 39 -16.61 -4.20 4.24
CA SER A 39 -15.21 -3.95 3.88
C SER A 39 -14.88 -2.47 4.05
N ALA A 40 -13.88 -2.17 4.87
CA ALA A 40 -13.47 -0.80 5.14
C ALA A 40 -12.96 -0.14 3.85
N LEU A 41 -12.24 -0.89 3.03
CA LEU A 41 -11.78 -0.43 1.72
C LEU A 41 -12.93 -0.12 0.76
N THR A 42 -14.09 -0.77 0.90
CA THR A 42 -15.24 -0.49 0.04
C THR A 42 -15.73 0.95 0.22
N SER A 43 -15.74 1.44 1.46
CA SER A 43 -16.19 2.81 1.76
C SER A 43 -15.21 3.91 1.31
N ILE A 44 -13.92 3.57 1.22
CA ILE A 44 -12.84 4.53 0.93
C ILE A 44 -12.47 4.52 -0.55
N CYS A 45 -12.53 3.36 -1.20
CA CYS A 45 -11.99 3.19 -2.55
C CYS A 45 -13.01 3.40 -3.66
N PHE A 46 -14.31 3.40 -3.35
CA PHE A 46 -15.38 3.44 -4.34
C PHE A 46 -16.26 4.67 -4.14
N SER A 47 -16.53 5.40 -5.23
CA SER A 47 -17.43 6.55 -5.21
C SER A 47 -18.89 6.11 -5.04
N LYS A 48 -19.63 6.74 -4.12
CA LYS A 48 -21.08 6.54 -3.95
C LYS A 48 -21.91 7.05 -5.15
N ALA A 49 -21.34 7.88 -6.04
CA ALA A 49 -22.06 8.60 -7.08
C ALA A 49 -21.96 8.02 -8.52
N ALA A 50 -21.36 6.85 -8.71
CA ALA A 50 -21.14 6.31 -10.06
C ALA A 50 -22.40 5.64 -10.66
N HIS A 51 -23.31 6.45 -11.19
CA HIS A 51 -24.31 6.01 -12.17
C HIS A 51 -23.64 5.84 -13.54
N SER A 52 -23.56 4.58 -13.99
CA SER A 52 -23.14 4.06 -15.31
C SER A 52 -21.68 4.31 -15.75
N ASP A 53 -21.04 3.22 -16.18
CA ASP A 53 -19.73 3.08 -16.85
C ASP A 53 -18.41 3.22 -16.06
N ALA A 54 -18.35 3.92 -14.93
CA ALA A 54 -17.12 4.09 -14.13
C ALA A 54 -16.94 3.10 -12.94
N LYS A 55 -17.76 2.04 -12.84
CA LYS A 55 -17.87 1.20 -11.62
C LYS A 55 -16.60 0.46 -11.17
N ASN A 56 -15.62 0.30 -12.04
CA ASN A 56 -14.41 -0.48 -11.77
C ASN A 56 -13.15 0.40 -11.67
N VAL A 57 -13.30 1.72 -11.55
CA VAL A 57 -12.17 2.63 -11.32
C VAL A 57 -12.17 3.03 -9.85
N LEU A 58 -11.06 2.79 -9.17
CA LEU A 58 -10.88 3.15 -7.76
C LEU A 58 -10.53 4.63 -7.65
N LEU A 59 -10.93 5.23 -6.53
CA LEU A 59 -10.51 6.58 -6.18
C LEU A 59 -8.98 6.67 -6.06
N ASP A 60 -8.41 7.82 -6.40
CA ASP A 60 -6.96 8.05 -6.35
C ASP A 60 -6.40 7.98 -4.93
N ALA A 61 -7.22 8.26 -3.92
CA ALA A 61 -6.86 8.07 -2.51
C ALA A 61 -6.93 6.59 -2.04
N CYS A 62 -7.45 5.67 -2.85
CA CYS A 62 -7.63 4.28 -2.43
C CYS A 62 -6.30 3.62 -2.05
N PRO A 63 -6.13 3.14 -0.81
CA PRO A 63 -4.92 2.47 -0.37
C PRO A 63 -4.86 1.04 -0.91
N ILE A 64 -3.73 0.71 -1.54
CA ILE A 64 -3.50 -0.62 -2.15
C ILE A 64 -2.62 -1.52 -1.30
N GLY A 65 -2.01 -0.97 -0.24
CA GLY A 65 -1.24 -1.73 0.74
C GLY A 65 0.12 -2.23 0.28
N ASP A 66 0.79 -2.94 1.17
CA ASP A 66 2.11 -3.51 0.99
C ASP A 66 2.05 -4.83 0.22
N GLY A 67 3.03 -5.08 -0.67
CA GLY A 67 3.14 -6.37 -1.34
C GLY A 67 3.53 -7.50 -0.38
N LEU A 68 2.80 -8.61 -0.44
CA LEU A 68 3.15 -9.89 0.16
C LEU A 68 3.69 -10.81 -0.93
N TRP A 69 4.99 -11.07 -0.89
CA TRP A 69 5.71 -11.78 -1.95
C TRP A 69 5.95 -13.24 -1.61
N GLY A 70 5.74 -14.13 -2.58
CA GLY A 70 5.96 -15.57 -2.40
C GLY A 70 5.03 -16.18 -1.35
N ASN A 71 5.61 -16.79 -0.32
CA ASN A 71 4.89 -17.45 0.77
C ASN A 71 4.81 -16.62 2.06
N GLN A 72 5.02 -15.30 1.96
CA GLN A 72 4.90 -14.40 3.10
C GLN A 72 3.49 -14.44 3.69
N GLN A 73 3.42 -14.56 5.02
CA GLN A 73 2.17 -14.42 5.78
C GLN A 73 1.83 -12.93 5.96
N PRO A 74 0.57 -12.60 6.29
CA PRO A 74 0.20 -11.26 6.70
C PRO A 74 1.10 -10.76 7.82
N LYS A 75 1.49 -9.49 7.76
CA LYS A 75 2.31 -8.85 8.78
C LYS A 75 1.49 -8.51 10.03
N LEU A 76 0.19 -8.33 9.87
CA LEU A 76 -0.71 -7.90 10.93
C LEU A 76 -1.60 -9.05 11.40
N GLU A 77 -2.14 -8.90 12.61
CA GLU A 77 -3.05 -9.86 13.20
C GLU A 77 -4.37 -9.99 12.40
N LYS A 78 -5.05 -11.13 12.55
CA LYS A 78 -6.31 -11.40 11.86
C LYS A 78 -7.33 -10.30 12.13
N GLY A 79 -7.96 -9.80 11.07
CA GLY A 79 -8.99 -8.75 11.14
C GLY A 79 -8.45 -7.32 11.24
N LYS A 80 -7.12 -7.13 11.24
CA LYS A 80 -6.45 -5.82 11.13
C LYS A 80 -6.06 -5.45 9.71
N SER A 81 -6.28 -6.36 8.76
CA SER A 81 -5.94 -6.17 7.35
C SER A 81 -7.08 -6.55 6.42
N GLU A 82 -7.12 -5.86 5.28
CA GLU A 82 -7.82 -6.29 4.07
C GLU A 82 -6.79 -6.44 2.93
N PHE A 83 -7.15 -7.21 1.91
CA PHE A 83 -6.20 -7.66 0.89
C PHE A 83 -6.68 -7.34 -0.51
N TRP A 84 -5.73 -6.98 -1.36
CA TRP A 84 -5.91 -6.89 -2.80
C TRP A 84 -5.08 -7.96 -3.50
N ILE A 85 -5.60 -8.51 -4.59
CA ILE A 85 -4.73 -9.21 -5.55
C ILE A 85 -4.40 -8.23 -6.66
N GLN A 86 -3.13 -7.88 -6.80
CA GLN A 86 -2.65 -7.10 -7.93
C GLN A 86 -2.45 -8.02 -9.13
N CYS A 87 -3.27 -7.87 -10.17
CA CYS A 87 -3.17 -8.70 -11.37
C CYS A 87 -2.13 -8.19 -12.37
N GLY A 88 -1.72 -6.93 -12.26
CA GLY A 88 -0.68 -6.31 -13.09
C GLY A 88 -0.75 -4.79 -13.10
N VAL A 89 0.15 -4.18 -13.86
CA VAL A 89 0.15 -2.75 -14.19
C VAL A 89 0.24 -2.64 -15.71
N PHE A 90 -0.70 -1.92 -16.33
CA PHE A 90 -0.87 -1.89 -17.77
C PHE A 90 -0.92 -0.45 -18.28
N ASN A 91 -0.17 -0.15 -19.34
CA ASN A 91 -0.22 1.16 -20.00
C ASN A 91 -1.36 1.24 -21.05
N GLN A 92 -2.11 0.15 -21.19
CA GLN A 92 -3.26 0.03 -22.08
C GLN A 92 -4.38 -0.68 -21.33
N ASP A 93 -5.61 -0.44 -21.74
CA ASP A 93 -6.76 -1.12 -21.17
C ASP A 93 -6.69 -2.64 -21.37
N LEU A 94 -7.12 -3.37 -20.35
CA LEU A 94 -7.35 -4.79 -20.49
C LEU A 94 -8.51 -5.01 -21.47
N THR A 95 -8.30 -5.84 -22.48
CA THR A 95 -9.38 -6.22 -23.40
C THR A 95 -10.45 -7.02 -22.64
N LYS A 96 -11.68 -7.02 -23.16
CA LYS A 96 -12.81 -7.74 -22.56
C LYS A 96 -12.50 -9.22 -22.36
N GLU A 97 -11.74 -9.82 -23.28
CA GLU A 97 -11.33 -11.22 -23.21
C GLU A 97 -10.42 -11.47 -22.01
N LYS A 98 -9.45 -10.58 -21.75
CA LYS A 98 -8.56 -10.68 -20.59
C LYS A 98 -9.31 -10.49 -19.28
N VAL A 99 -10.21 -9.50 -19.21
CA VAL A 99 -11.07 -9.27 -18.05
C VAL A 99 -11.92 -10.51 -17.76
N ASN A 100 -12.58 -11.07 -18.77
CA ASN A 100 -13.35 -12.30 -18.64
C ASN A 100 -12.50 -13.50 -18.23
N HIS A 101 -11.23 -13.55 -18.65
CA HIS A 101 -10.31 -14.62 -18.24
C HIS A 101 -9.98 -14.53 -16.75
N ILE A 102 -9.66 -13.33 -16.26
CA ILE A 102 -9.42 -13.06 -14.84
C ILE A 102 -10.67 -13.42 -14.03
N GLN A 103 -11.86 -12.97 -14.45
CA GLN A 103 -13.10 -13.15 -13.71
C GLN A 103 -13.53 -14.62 -13.58
N LYS A 104 -13.06 -15.51 -14.47
CA LYS A 104 -13.27 -16.97 -14.34
C LYS A 104 -12.39 -17.62 -13.27
N LYS A 105 -11.34 -16.93 -12.82
CA LYS A 105 -10.35 -17.44 -11.86
C LYS A 105 -10.55 -16.93 -10.44
N VAL A 106 -11.25 -15.81 -10.28
CA VAL A 106 -11.43 -15.09 -9.01
C VAL A 106 -12.91 -14.80 -8.76
N ASP A 107 -13.28 -14.66 -7.49
CA ASP A 107 -14.67 -14.45 -7.05
C ASP A 107 -14.99 -13.00 -6.67
N ALA A 108 -14.00 -12.10 -6.69
CA ALA A 108 -14.19 -10.67 -6.46
C ALA A 108 -14.14 -9.85 -7.76
N SER A 109 -14.61 -8.60 -7.67
CA SER A 109 -14.58 -7.64 -8.77
C SER A 109 -13.16 -7.27 -9.17
N ILE A 110 -12.97 -7.00 -10.46
CA ILE A 110 -11.73 -6.47 -11.04
C ILE A 110 -11.85 -4.95 -11.08
N ASN A 111 -10.92 -4.28 -10.41
CA ASN A 111 -10.87 -2.83 -10.30
C ASN A 111 -9.55 -2.29 -10.85
N PHE A 112 -9.53 -1.02 -11.18
CA PHE A 112 -8.37 -0.33 -11.75
C PHE A 112 -8.08 0.93 -10.94
N LYS A 113 -6.84 1.10 -10.51
CA LYS A 113 -6.33 2.36 -9.99
C LYS A 113 -5.51 3.03 -11.09
N LEU A 114 -5.83 4.28 -11.40
CA LEU A 114 -5.09 5.08 -12.38
C LEU A 114 -3.82 5.61 -11.71
N GLU A 115 -2.69 5.50 -12.39
CA GLU A 115 -1.36 5.91 -11.91
C GLU A 115 -0.59 6.53 -13.08
N GLY A 116 -0.87 7.80 -13.36
CA GLY A 116 -0.43 8.47 -14.58
C GLY A 116 -1.01 7.81 -15.83
N GLU A 117 -0.14 7.40 -16.75
CA GLU A 117 -0.54 6.65 -17.96
C GLU A 117 -0.79 5.15 -17.70
N ALA A 118 -0.41 4.67 -16.52
CA ALA A 118 -0.55 3.26 -16.16
C ALA A 118 -1.85 3.01 -15.38
N LYS A 119 -2.36 1.79 -15.52
CA LYS A 119 -3.56 1.30 -14.83
C LYS A 119 -3.16 0.07 -14.02
N ARG A 120 -3.19 0.19 -12.71
CA ARG A 120 -2.96 -0.94 -11.80
C ARG A 120 -4.25 -1.73 -11.63
N CYS A 121 -4.21 -3.00 -11.99
CA CYS A 121 -5.33 -3.92 -11.83
C CYS A 121 -5.34 -4.54 -10.42
N LEU A 122 -6.45 -4.41 -9.72
CA LEU A 122 -6.65 -4.86 -8.35
C LEU A 122 -7.97 -5.64 -8.23
N ILE A 123 -7.89 -6.87 -7.73
CA ILE A 123 -9.04 -7.75 -7.53
C ILE A 123 -9.32 -7.82 -6.03
N GLY A 124 -10.57 -7.56 -5.64
CA GLY A 124 -10.97 -7.50 -4.23
C GLY A 124 -11.93 -6.33 -3.95
N PRO A 125 -11.95 -5.84 -2.69
CA PRO A 125 -11.07 -6.23 -1.58
C PRO A 125 -11.48 -7.58 -0.96
N TYR A 126 -10.51 -8.27 -0.35
CA TYR A 126 -10.71 -9.50 0.41
C TYR A 126 -10.46 -9.24 1.90
N GLN A 127 -11.33 -9.73 2.76
CA GLN A 127 -11.18 -9.55 4.22
C GLN A 127 -10.40 -10.69 4.90
N ASP A 128 -10.24 -11.80 4.20
CA ASP A 128 -9.60 -13.01 4.71
C ASP A 128 -8.39 -13.39 3.85
N PHE A 129 -7.24 -13.54 4.51
CA PHE A 129 -5.98 -13.89 3.86
C PHE A 129 -6.06 -15.25 3.15
N THR A 130 -6.69 -16.24 3.78
CA THR A 130 -6.75 -17.60 3.22
C THR A 130 -7.50 -17.61 1.89
N THR A 131 -8.60 -16.87 1.84
CA THR A 131 -9.42 -16.66 0.64
C THR A 131 -8.63 -15.92 -0.43
N ALA A 132 -8.03 -14.77 -0.08
CA ALA A 132 -7.25 -13.97 -1.02
C ALA A 132 -6.05 -14.76 -1.59
N GLN A 133 -5.36 -15.53 -0.74
CA GLN A 133 -4.24 -16.40 -1.14
C GLN A 133 -4.70 -17.55 -2.05
N LYS A 134 -5.88 -18.13 -1.81
CA LYS A 134 -6.48 -19.15 -2.69
C LYS A 134 -6.81 -18.57 -4.06
N GLN A 135 -7.45 -17.41 -4.11
CA GLN A 135 -7.80 -16.73 -5.36
C GLN A 135 -6.55 -16.29 -6.13
N LEU A 136 -5.51 -15.83 -5.44
CA LEU A 136 -4.22 -15.53 -6.06
C LEU A 136 -3.62 -16.77 -6.74
N ARG A 137 -3.59 -17.93 -6.07
CA ARG A 137 -3.06 -19.16 -6.67
C ARG A 137 -3.89 -19.62 -7.88
N SER A 138 -5.21 -19.46 -7.82
CA SER A 138 -6.10 -19.72 -8.95
C SER A 138 -5.74 -18.83 -10.14
N LEU A 139 -5.53 -17.54 -9.90
CA LEU A 139 -5.14 -16.58 -10.94
C LEU A 139 -3.74 -16.87 -11.51
N GLN A 140 -2.74 -17.13 -10.66
CA GLN A 140 -1.36 -17.46 -11.06
C GLN A 140 -1.25 -18.78 -11.84
N SER A 141 -2.28 -19.65 -11.81
CA SER A 141 -2.35 -20.84 -12.67
C SER A 141 -2.46 -20.50 -14.16
N ASP A 142 -2.93 -19.30 -14.48
CA ASP A 142 -2.83 -18.74 -15.82
C ASP A 142 -1.46 -18.09 -16.02
N ARG A 143 -0.80 -18.48 -17.11
CA ARG A 143 0.52 -17.97 -17.50
C ARG A 143 0.53 -16.45 -17.66
N LEU A 144 -0.58 -15.84 -18.09
CA LEU A 144 -0.68 -14.39 -18.26
C LEU A 144 -0.62 -13.64 -16.93
N PHE A 145 -1.01 -14.27 -15.82
CA PHE A 145 -1.09 -13.67 -14.49
C PHE A 145 -0.19 -14.36 -13.46
N LYS A 146 0.83 -15.10 -13.92
CA LYS A 146 1.80 -15.80 -13.06
C LYS A 146 2.52 -14.86 -12.07
N HIS A 147 2.66 -13.59 -12.43
CA HIS A 147 3.29 -12.56 -11.59
C HIS A 147 2.29 -11.72 -10.79
N ALA A 148 1.01 -12.10 -10.76
CA ALA A 148 0.07 -11.50 -9.82
C ALA A 148 0.60 -11.68 -8.39
N ALA A 149 0.29 -10.72 -7.52
CA ALA A 149 0.78 -10.71 -6.14
C ALA A 149 -0.30 -10.24 -5.19
N LEU A 150 -0.21 -10.69 -3.93
CA LEU A 150 -1.11 -10.24 -2.88
C LEU A 150 -0.59 -8.93 -2.30
N ARG A 151 -1.50 -8.06 -1.88
CA ARG A 151 -1.19 -6.86 -1.11
C ARG A 151 -2.02 -6.81 0.16
N GLU A 152 -1.43 -6.33 1.24
CA GLU A 152 -2.04 -6.21 2.56
C GLU A 152 -2.19 -4.73 2.92
N VAL A 153 -3.42 -4.30 3.19
CA VAL A 153 -3.74 -2.96 3.66
C VAL A 153 -3.93 -3.00 5.16
N ASN A 154 -3.18 -2.17 5.88
CA ASN A 154 -3.38 -1.96 7.31
C ASN A 154 -4.61 -1.10 7.55
N LEU A 155 -5.64 -1.67 8.17
CA LEU A 155 -6.90 -0.96 8.44
C LEU A 155 -6.73 0.17 9.46
N ALA A 156 -5.72 0.11 10.33
CA ALA A 156 -5.46 1.16 11.31
C ALA A 156 -4.90 2.46 10.69
N LEU A 157 -4.41 2.40 9.44
CA LEU A 157 -3.89 3.56 8.72
C LEU A 157 -4.93 4.19 7.80
N LEU A 158 -6.14 3.63 7.76
CA LEU A 158 -7.22 4.21 6.98
C LEU A 158 -7.73 5.48 7.69
N PRO A 159 -8.04 6.54 6.93
CA PRO A 159 -8.71 7.70 7.49
C PRO A 159 -9.98 7.23 8.17
N GLN A 160 -10.07 7.44 9.48
CA GLN A 160 -11.25 7.09 10.25
C GLN A 160 -12.39 7.97 9.70
N VAL A 161 -13.45 7.34 9.21
CA VAL A 161 -14.69 8.06 8.89
C VAL A 161 -15.26 8.48 10.25
N GLU A 162 -14.83 9.63 10.75
CA GLU A 162 -15.42 10.23 11.94
C GLU A 162 -16.89 10.53 11.64
N GLU A 163 -17.77 10.06 12.52
CA GLU A 163 -19.19 10.39 12.47
C GLU A 163 -19.39 11.90 12.54
N PRO A 164 -20.43 12.45 11.87
CA PRO A 164 -20.56 13.89 11.69
C PRO A 164 -20.80 14.57 13.04
N ILE A 165 -19.85 15.40 13.49
CA ILE A 165 -20.11 16.37 14.56
C ILE A 165 -20.57 17.67 13.90
N GLU A 166 -21.79 18.03 14.25
CA GLU A 166 -22.54 19.22 13.85
C GLU A 166 -21.91 20.53 14.38
N SER A 167 -22.17 21.63 13.65
CA SER A 167 -21.90 23.06 13.93
C SER A 167 -20.49 23.57 13.63
N ALA A 168 -20.23 24.72 12.99
CA ALA A 168 -21.00 25.81 12.35
C ALA A 168 -19.97 26.64 11.51
N PRO A 169 -20.38 27.58 10.64
CA PRO A 169 -19.62 27.92 9.43
C PRO A 169 -18.63 29.08 9.62
N GLU A 170 -17.47 29.01 9.00
CA GLU A 170 -16.75 30.23 8.59
C GLU A 170 -15.85 30.02 7.36
N ALA A 171 -16.20 30.82 6.34
CA ALA A 171 -15.39 31.47 5.30
C ALA A 171 -14.27 30.72 4.55
N VAL A 172 -14.46 30.74 3.23
CA VAL A 172 -13.54 30.40 2.13
C VAL A 172 -12.14 30.99 2.29
N SER A 173 -11.13 30.11 2.28
CA SER A 173 -9.80 30.38 1.73
C SER A 173 -9.20 29.09 1.16
N GLU A 174 -8.85 29.10 -0.13
CA GLU A 174 -7.99 28.11 -0.79
C GLU A 174 -6.73 28.87 -1.26
N PRO A 175 -5.51 28.28 -1.29
CA PRO A 175 -5.07 26.93 -0.88
C PRO A 175 -3.97 26.94 0.21
N GLU A 176 -3.87 25.90 1.05
CA GLU A 176 -2.59 25.51 1.67
C GLU A 176 -2.39 23.99 1.55
N PRO A 177 -1.53 23.51 0.64
CA PRO A 177 -0.68 22.35 0.90
C PRO A 177 0.58 22.93 1.61
N ASP A 178 1.07 22.41 2.73
CA ASP A 178 1.71 21.11 2.89
C ASP A 178 2.28 21.04 4.32
N PRO A 179 2.34 19.89 5.01
CA PRO A 179 3.35 19.71 6.03
C PRO A 179 4.50 18.89 5.44
N ILE A 180 5.35 19.48 4.57
CA ILE A 180 6.63 18.83 4.25
C ILE A 180 7.37 18.63 5.58
N THR A 181 7.49 17.36 5.98
CA THR A 181 8.11 16.96 7.24
C THR A 181 9.58 16.64 7.04
N ILE A 182 10.43 17.09 7.95
CA ILE A 182 11.86 16.75 7.92
C ILE A 182 12.08 15.44 8.68
N ARG A 183 12.38 14.34 7.96
CA ARG A 183 12.56 13.01 8.56
C ARG A 183 13.98 12.71 9.00
N LYS A 184 14.97 13.28 8.31
CA LYS A 184 16.39 13.23 8.69
C LYS A 184 16.99 14.59 8.49
N GLN A 185 17.95 14.95 9.35
CA GLN A 185 18.71 16.18 9.19
C GLN A 185 20.06 16.10 9.89
N THR A 186 21.01 16.91 9.43
CA THR A 186 22.29 17.15 10.10
C THR A 186 22.87 18.49 9.67
N LYS A 187 23.80 19.05 10.44
CA LYS A 187 24.57 20.25 10.08
C LYS A 187 26.06 19.90 10.06
N ILE A 188 26.72 20.10 8.92
CA ILE A 188 28.15 19.82 8.73
C ILE A 188 28.75 20.96 7.92
N ASN A 189 29.85 21.56 8.37
CA ASN A 189 30.55 22.66 7.68
C ASN A 189 29.62 23.80 7.23
N ASN A 190 28.78 24.30 8.15
CA ASN A 190 27.78 25.34 7.88
C ASN A 190 26.75 24.97 6.80
N ILE A 191 26.59 23.70 6.45
CA ILE A 191 25.56 23.22 5.54
C ILE A 191 24.56 22.40 6.33
N HIS A 192 23.29 22.81 6.28
CA HIS A 192 22.17 22.05 6.83
C HIS A 192 21.66 21.10 5.76
N PHE A 193 21.74 19.80 6.00
CA PHE A 193 21.22 18.74 5.15
C PHE A 193 19.91 18.24 5.72
N VAL A 194 18.90 18.06 4.87
CA VAL A 194 17.60 17.50 5.26
C VAL A 194 17.09 16.48 4.25
N VAL A 195 16.36 15.49 4.75
CA VAL A 195 15.55 14.57 3.94
C VAL A 195 14.08 14.89 4.20
N PRO A 196 13.42 15.60 3.26
CA PRO A 196 12.01 15.93 3.39
C PRO A 196 11.11 14.72 3.11
N PHE A 197 9.86 14.82 3.55
CA PHE A 197 8.79 13.89 3.23
C PHE A 197 7.48 14.66 3.18
N THR A 198 6.76 14.54 2.08
CA THR A 198 5.37 14.96 1.94
C THR A 198 4.48 13.73 1.78
N ASP A 199 3.26 13.82 2.29
CA ASP A 199 2.18 12.86 2.09
C ASP A 199 1.27 13.23 0.92
N ASP A 200 1.63 14.23 0.12
CA ASP A 200 0.92 14.54 -1.11
C ASP A 200 0.92 13.32 -2.06
N SER A 201 -0.30 12.98 -2.48
CA SER A 201 -0.66 11.87 -3.34
C SER A 201 0.00 11.87 -4.72
N SER A 202 0.62 12.98 -5.13
CA SER A 202 1.33 13.13 -6.40
C SER A 202 2.69 12.40 -6.42
N GLU A 203 3.31 12.21 -5.26
CA GLU A 203 4.67 11.67 -5.17
C GLU A 203 4.75 10.24 -4.65
N GLY A 204 5.69 9.47 -5.20
CA GLY A 204 5.88 8.08 -4.82
C GLY A 204 6.62 7.96 -3.48
N PHE A 205 6.50 6.83 -2.80
CA PHE A 205 7.41 6.47 -1.70
C PHE A 205 7.90 5.03 -1.82
N TYR A 206 8.93 4.69 -1.05
CA TYR A 206 9.32 3.30 -0.81
C TYR A 206 9.69 3.10 0.65
N MET A 207 9.67 1.85 1.09
CA MET A 207 10.02 1.50 2.47
C MET A 207 11.49 1.13 2.58
N GLU A 208 12.19 1.75 3.52
CA GLU A 208 13.53 1.33 3.95
C GLU A 208 13.61 1.49 5.47
N ASN A 209 14.11 0.47 6.17
CA ASN A 209 14.14 0.43 7.64
C ASN A 209 12.75 0.68 8.29
N SER A 210 11.69 0.16 7.67
CA SER A 210 10.29 0.29 8.12
C SER A 210 9.73 1.71 8.09
N LEU A 211 10.40 2.67 7.44
CA LEU A 211 9.90 4.02 7.23
C LEU A 211 9.67 4.27 5.73
N PRO A 212 8.60 5.00 5.35
CA PRO A 212 8.44 5.45 3.98
C PRO A 212 9.42 6.59 3.68
N TRP A 213 10.01 6.57 2.50
CA TRP A 213 10.90 7.62 2.02
C TRP A 213 10.36 8.15 0.72
N LEU A 214 10.27 9.48 0.65
CA LEU A 214 9.79 10.21 -0.50
C LEU A 214 10.64 9.85 -1.73
N ARG A 215 9.96 9.58 -2.83
CA ARG A 215 10.55 9.41 -4.16
C ARG A 215 9.94 10.44 -5.07
N ALA A 216 10.81 11.20 -5.72
CA ALA A 216 10.38 12.21 -6.66
C ALA A 216 11.15 12.11 -7.97
N THR A 217 10.55 12.68 -9.02
CA THR A 217 11.27 13.01 -10.26
C THR A 217 12.26 14.14 -10.00
N SER A 218 13.20 14.39 -10.92
CA SER A 218 14.19 15.46 -10.70
C SER A 218 13.56 16.84 -10.61
N LEU A 219 12.47 17.09 -11.36
CA LEU A 219 11.75 18.36 -11.33
C LEU A 219 11.07 18.53 -9.98
N HIS A 220 10.32 17.52 -9.55
CA HIS A 220 9.56 17.64 -8.31
C HIS A 220 10.46 17.62 -7.07
N ALA A 221 11.60 16.91 -7.10
CA ALA A 221 12.62 17.00 -6.06
C ALA A 221 13.17 18.43 -5.89
N GLN A 222 13.32 19.18 -7.00
CA GLN A 222 13.71 20.59 -6.98
C GLN A 222 12.59 21.44 -6.34
N GLU A 223 11.33 21.22 -6.74
CA GLU A 223 10.16 21.93 -6.23
C GLU A 223 10.01 21.73 -4.71
N ILE A 224 10.11 20.50 -4.22
CA ILE A 224 10.06 20.17 -2.78
C ILE A 224 11.15 20.91 -1.99
N CYS A 225 12.39 20.95 -2.50
CA CYS A 225 13.46 21.67 -1.81
C CYS A 225 13.19 23.18 -1.79
N GLN A 226 12.66 23.74 -2.88
CA GLN A 226 12.32 25.16 -2.97
C GLN A 226 11.15 25.53 -2.04
N GLN A 227 10.16 24.66 -1.86
CA GLN A 227 9.04 24.87 -0.93
C GLN A 227 9.51 25.03 0.53
N ILE A 228 10.64 24.42 0.90
CA ILE A 228 11.25 24.55 2.23
C ILE A 228 12.44 25.53 2.26
N ASP A 229 12.58 26.38 1.24
CA ASP A 229 13.63 27.40 1.11
C ASP A 229 15.06 26.80 1.21
N MET A 230 15.26 25.71 0.48
CA MET A 230 16.51 24.96 0.36
C MET A 230 16.78 24.55 -1.11
N ASP A 231 18.00 24.10 -1.39
CA ASP A 231 18.42 23.66 -2.72
C ASP A 231 18.68 22.16 -2.77
N LEU A 232 18.61 21.53 -3.95
CA LEU A 232 19.11 20.16 -4.12
C LEU A 232 20.60 20.08 -3.79
N VAL A 233 20.99 19.01 -3.12
CA VAL A 233 22.38 18.73 -2.74
C VAL A 233 23.32 18.69 -3.95
N THR A 234 24.50 19.32 -3.88
CA THR A 234 25.53 19.20 -4.92
C THR A 234 26.40 17.96 -4.72
N LYS A 235 27.17 17.58 -5.74
CA LYS A 235 28.10 16.45 -5.65
C LYS A 235 29.14 16.64 -4.53
N GLU A 236 29.65 17.86 -4.36
CA GLU A 236 30.65 18.20 -3.34
C GLU A 236 30.06 18.10 -1.93
N GLN A 237 28.83 18.60 -1.75
CA GLN A 237 28.11 18.51 -0.47
C GLN A 237 27.75 17.06 -0.14
N TRP A 238 27.40 16.25 -1.13
CA TRP A 238 27.17 14.82 -0.96
C TRP A 238 28.41 14.08 -0.47
N GLN A 239 29.58 14.41 -1.01
CA GLN A 239 30.83 13.81 -0.54
C GLN A 239 31.11 14.15 0.93
N ILE A 240 30.85 15.39 1.36
CA ILE A 240 30.94 15.79 2.77
C ILE A 240 30.05 14.90 3.67
N LEU A 241 28.83 14.63 3.22
CA LEU A 241 27.89 13.79 3.96
C LEU A 241 28.33 12.33 4.04
N LEU A 242 28.87 11.76 2.95
CA LEU A 242 29.42 10.40 2.94
C LEU A 242 30.62 10.26 3.88
N ASP A 243 31.56 11.21 3.82
CA ASP A 243 32.78 11.20 4.64
C ASP A 243 32.47 11.29 6.14
N SER A 244 31.35 11.90 6.52
CA SER A 244 30.88 11.99 7.91
C SER A 244 30.39 10.66 8.50
N THR A 245 30.08 9.67 7.66
CA THR A 245 29.47 8.36 8.02
C THR A 245 28.09 8.43 8.70
N ILE A 246 27.49 9.62 8.85
CA ILE A 246 26.23 9.82 9.58
C ILE A 246 25.05 9.05 8.96
N MET A 247 25.02 8.94 7.63
CA MET A 247 23.95 8.24 6.91
C MET A 247 23.88 6.77 7.30
N THR A 248 25.04 6.11 7.47
CA THR A 248 25.10 4.71 7.91
C THR A 248 24.76 4.58 9.39
N LYS A 249 25.34 5.44 10.23
CA LYS A 249 25.13 5.43 11.68
C LYS A 249 23.64 5.62 12.04
N ASP A 250 22.99 6.57 11.39
CA ASP A 250 21.62 6.99 11.70
C ASP A 250 20.58 6.37 10.76
N LYS A 251 20.99 5.40 9.93
CA LYS A 251 20.12 4.63 9.02
C LYS A 251 19.28 5.52 8.09
N TRP A 252 19.92 6.47 7.42
CA TRP A 252 19.32 7.25 6.34
C TRP A 252 19.03 6.32 5.15
N PRO A 253 18.00 6.62 4.32
CA PRO A 253 17.67 5.74 3.22
C PRO A 253 18.77 5.79 2.16
N VAL A 254 19.33 4.65 1.79
CA VAL A 254 20.45 4.55 0.82
C VAL A 254 20.27 3.41 -0.16
N LEU A 255 19.13 2.71 -0.13
CA LEU A 255 18.82 1.67 -1.11
C LEU A 255 18.65 2.26 -2.51
N LEU A 256 18.03 3.45 -2.60
CA LEU A 256 17.96 4.25 -3.82
C LEU A 256 18.96 5.41 -3.78
N PRO A 257 19.45 5.86 -4.95
CA PRO A 257 20.20 7.11 -5.07
C PRO A 257 19.36 8.32 -4.62
N TYR A 258 20.05 9.44 -4.37
CA TYR A 258 19.42 10.75 -4.19
C TYR A 258 19.48 11.56 -5.47
N TRP A 259 18.50 12.43 -5.69
CA TRP A 259 18.68 13.54 -6.61
C TRP A 259 19.69 14.53 -6.05
N GLY A 260 20.65 14.88 -6.88
CA GLY A 260 21.51 16.03 -6.71
C GLY A 260 21.27 17.07 -7.80
N ALA A 261 21.88 18.24 -7.61
CA ALA A 261 21.93 19.29 -8.61
C ALA A 261 22.37 18.76 -9.99
N ASP A 262 21.96 19.46 -11.05
CA ASP A 262 22.27 19.12 -12.45
C ASP A 262 21.72 17.76 -12.95
N ASN A 263 20.61 17.29 -12.35
CA ASN A 263 19.97 15.99 -12.64
C ASN A 263 20.92 14.80 -12.41
N LEU A 264 21.77 14.90 -11.39
CA LEU A 264 22.66 13.82 -11.00
C LEU A 264 21.96 12.87 -10.03
N GLY A 265 22.07 11.57 -10.27
CA GLY A 265 21.86 10.56 -9.25
C GLY A 265 23.12 10.41 -8.41
N LEU A 266 22.98 10.61 -7.11
CA LEU A 266 24.04 10.51 -6.11
C LEU A 266 23.93 9.19 -5.36
N PHE A 267 24.95 8.35 -5.49
CA PHE A 267 24.95 6.98 -4.98
C PHE A 267 25.74 6.91 -3.66
N LYS A 268 25.39 5.94 -2.81
CA LYS A 268 26.01 5.73 -1.49
C LYS A 268 27.50 5.36 -1.53
N ASP A 269 28.01 4.96 -2.69
CA ASP A 269 29.42 4.66 -2.95
C ASP A 269 30.22 5.89 -3.43
N GLY A 270 29.59 7.07 -3.47
CA GLY A 270 30.18 8.32 -3.96
C GLY A 270 30.08 8.51 -5.48
N ALA A 271 29.56 7.54 -6.23
CA ALA A 271 29.34 7.73 -7.66
C ALA A 271 28.26 8.79 -7.90
N ALA A 272 28.47 9.64 -8.90
CA ALA A 272 27.49 10.60 -9.39
C ALA A 272 27.31 10.41 -10.90
N ARG A 273 26.07 10.21 -11.36
CA ARG A 273 25.77 9.91 -12.76
C ARG A 273 24.53 10.66 -13.20
N LYS A 274 24.49 11.15 -14.44
CA LYS A 274 23.25 11.66 -15.02
C LYS A 274 22.25 10.51 -15.16
N LEU A 275 21.02 10.75 -14.71
CA LEU A 275 19.92 9.79 -14.82
C LEU A 275 18.79 10.40 -15.66
N LYS A 276 17.82 9.58 -16.06
CA LYS A 276 16.59 10.10 -16.68
C LYS A 276 15.84 10.92 -15.64
N ASN A 277 15.45 12.15 -15.97
CA ASN A 277 14.72 13.06 -15.08
C ASN A 277 13.40 12.48 -14.54
N THR A 278 12.80 11.51 -15.24
CA THR A 278 11.62 10.74 -14.81
C THR A 278 11.92 9.63 -13.81
N SER A 279 13.18 9.43 -13.42
CA SER A 279 13.54 8.45 -12.38
C SER A 279 13.02 8.91 -11.03
N MET A 280 12.46 7.98 -10.25
CA MET A 280 11.90 8.25 -8.93
C MET A 280 12.94 7.90 -7.85
N LEU A 281 13.63 8.92 -7.31
CA LEU A 281 14.78 8.79 -6.39
C LEU A 281 14.53 9.51 -5.05
N ASN A 282 15.38 9.26 -4.05
CA ASN A 282 15.31 10.00 -2.78
C ASN A 282 15.54 11.51 -3.01
N VAL A 283 14.97 12.33 -2.12
CA VAL A 283 15.16 13.78 -2.12
C VAL A 283 16.04 14.19 -0.94
N MET A 284 17.01 15.06 -1.18
CA MET A 284 17.82 15.69 -0.13
C MET A 284 18.03 17.15 -0.47
N CYS A 285 17.70 18.00 0.50
CA CYS A 285 17.83 19.44 0.36
C CYS A 285 18.94 19.96 1.27
N THR A 286 19.58 21.03 0.85
CA THR A 286 20.67 21.69 1.56
C THR A 286 20.48 23.19 1.60
N LYS A 287 20.94 23.80 2.69
CA LYS A 287 21.01 25.26 2.84
C LYS A 287 22.31 25.63 3.54
N LYS A 288 22.97 26.69 3.06
CA LYS A 288 24.08 27.28 3.80
C LYS A 288 23.52 28.05 4.99
N VAL A 289 24.06 27.77 6.18
CA VAL A 289 23.74 28.48 7.40
C VAL A 289 24.72 29.64 7.51
N GLU A 290 24.21 30.87 7.46
CA GLU A 290 25.03 32.06 7.70
C GLU A 290 25.55 32.04 9.15
N ASP A 291 26.79 32.44 9.36
CA ASP A 291 27.32 32.62 10.70
C ASP A 291 26.56 33.77 11.36
N GLU A 292 25.97 33.53 12.54
CA GLU A 292 25.41 34.60 13.36
C GLU A 292 26.54 35.59 13.68
N VAL A 293 26.58 36.71 12.97
CA VAL A 293 27.44 37.83 13.32
C VAL A 293 26.88 38.37 14.63
N VAL A 294 27.49 37.96 15.75
CA VAL A 294 27.23 38.54 17.08
C VAL A 294 27.66 40.00 17.01
N GLY A 295 26.72 40.87 16.63
CA GLY A 295 26.87 42.30 16.71
C GLY A 295 26.96 42.68 18.18
N ASN A 296 28.17 43.02 18.64
CA ASN A 296 28.34 43.69 19.91
C ASN A 296 27.53 45.01 19.87
N PRO A 297 26.62 45.26 20.83
CA PRO A 297 26.05 46.60 20.97
C PRO A 297 27.16 47.55 21.43
N ILE A 298 27.29 48.67 20.71
CA ILE A 298 28.12 49.83 21.06
C ILE A 298 27.48 50.58 22.23
#